data_AF-A0AAE8MDJ0-F1
#
_entry.id   AF-A0AAE8MDJ0-F1
#
_cell.length_a   1.000
_cell.length_b   1.000
_cell.length_c   1.000
_cell.angle_alpha   90.00
_cell.angle_beta   90.00
_cell.angle_gamma   90.00
#
_symmetry.space_group_name_H-M   'P 1'
#
loop_
_entity.id
_entity.type
_entity.pdbx_description
1 polymer ?
#
loop_
_entity_poly.entity_id
_entity_poly.type
_entity_poly.pdbx_seq_one_letter_code
_entity_poly.pdbx_strand_id
1 'polypeptide(L)'
;MRSQDAQKLQRFVGTHSGELTTTGTCTALAMNASRELMEKYPGVYDFLLYDVGNHKLARCINTGVVVDSASRHGAYLVLPGQEWTRGKMVYKWDVYGSGTKTNTETGVASGFGPMTTVEALASSLLTVAKEAKLMTFFRYNTKDKPRSFGGIAKWYLGEANGENYLALIPDLSQSHKVFRIVWREGLPGTANEAGTEATERECMSRLDNFLQGQLVQWKLNNGDKVHRKLWAALTDRYQHPVLKSG
;
A
#
# COMPACT_ATOMS: atom_id res chain seq x y z
N MET A 1 1.48 -27.43 29.12
CA MET A 1 2.05 -26.07 29.12
C MET A 1 0.91 -25.09 28.88
N ARG A 2 0.54 -24.30 29.88
CA ARG A 2 -0.76 -23.61 29.96
C ARG A 2 -0.56 -22.12 30.18
N SER A 3 -1.29 -21.30 29.41
CA SER A 3 -1.68 -19.89 29.68
C SER A 3 -0.59 -18.80 29.76
N GLN A 4 0.61 -19.05 30.27
CA GLN A 4 1.60 -17.98 30.52
C GLN A 4 2.40 -17.55 29.27
N ASP A 5 2.56 -18.44 28.27
CA ASP A 5 3.31 -18.12 27.05
C ASP A 5 2.52 -17.24 26.07
N ALA A 6 1.18 -17.35 26.07
CA ALA A 6 0.30 -16.52 25.24
C ALA A 6 0.28 -15.04 25.69
N GLN A 7 0.41 -14.77 26.99
CA GLN A 7 0.46 -13.39 27.51
C GLN A 7 1.81 -12.69 27.25
N LYS A 8 2.91 -13.44 27.06
CA LYS A 8 4.22 -12.85 26.75
C LYS A 8 4.32 -12.36 25.31
N LEU A 9 3.61 -12.99 24.37
CA LEU A 9 3.54 -12.56 22.96
C LEU A 9 2.85 -11.19 22.80
N GLN A 10 1.87 -10.85 23.64
CA GLN A 10 1.22 -9.52 23.60
C GLN A 10 2.13 -8.36 24.03
N ARG A 11 3.13 -8.60 24.89
CA ARG A 11 4.05 -7.55 25.36
C ARG A 11 5.18 -7.23 24.38
N PHE A 12 5.44 -8.08 23.38
CA PHE A 12 6.51 -7.87 22.41
C PHE A 12 6.11 -6.87 21.31
N VAL A 13 4.81 -6.61 21.14
CA VAL A 13 4.25 -5.70 20.12
C VAL A 13 4.11 -4.28 20.71
N GLY A 14 5.23 -3.69 21.14
CA GLY A 14 5.31 -2.36 21.72
C GLY A 14 5.18 -1.22 20.69
N THR A 15 4.04 -0.54 20.73
CA THR A 15 3.87 0.93 20.65
C THR A 15 4.87 1.71 19.79
N HIS A 16 4.62 1.85 18.49
CA HIS A 16 5.07 3.00 17.69
C HIS A 16 3.93 3.44 16.77
N SER A 17 3.11 4.38 17.27
CA SER A 17 2.10 5.10 16.51
C SER A 17 2.75 6.16 15.63
N GLY A 18 3.37 5.73 14.54
CA GLY A 18 3.53 6.52 13.33
C GLY A 18 2.92 5.69 12.21
N GLU A 19 2.01 6.27 11.44
CA GLU A 19 1.35 5.62 10.30
C GLU A 19 2.40 5.19 9.26
N LEU A 20 3.00 4.02 9.50
CA LEU A 20 3.74 3.26 8.51
C LEU A 20 2.71 2.70 7.54
N THR A 21 2.94 2.93 6.25
CA THR A 21 2.12 2.35 5.19
C THR A 21 1.92 0.85 5.47
N THR A 22 0.65 0.43 5.54
CA THR A 22 0.24 -0.92 5.97
C THR A 22 0.77 -2.03 5.07
N THR A 23 1.09 -1.71 3.82
CA THR A 23 1.54 -2.68 2.81
C THR A 23 2.99 -3.11 3.05
N GLY A 24 3.20 -4.42 3.28
CA GLY A 24 4.51 -5.03 3.52
C GLY A 24 4.87 -5.22 5.00
N THR A 25 4.37 -4.35 5.89
CA THR A 25 4.60 -4.44 7.35
C THR A 25 3.96 -5.70 7.94
N CYS A 26 2.78 -6.09 7.45
CA CYS A 26 2.11 -7.33 7.84
C CYS A 26 2.92 -8.58 7.46
N THR A 27 3.46 -8.60 6.24
CA THR A 27 4.29 -9.68 5.72
C THR A 27 5.58 -9.80 6.52
N ALA A 28 6.26 -8.68 6.78
CA ALA A 28 7.48 -8.65 7.57
C ALA A 28 7.24 -9.14 9.02
N LEU A 29 6.13 -8.74 9.66
CA LEU A 29 5.80 -9.23 11.00
C LEU A 29 5.58 -10.74 11.01
N ALA A 30 4.75 -11.25 10.10
CA ALA A 30 4.45 -12.68 10.02
C ALA A 30 5.75 -13.49 9.80
N MET A 31 6.62 -13.02 8.90
CA MET A 31 7.91 -13.65 8.63
C MET A 31 8.83 -13.64 9.85
N ASN A 32 9.04 -12.47 10.46
CA ASN A 32 9.95 -12.33 11.60
C ASN A 32 9.45 -13.14 12.79
N ALA A 33 8.18 -13.02 13.16
CA ALA A 33 7.62 -13.77 14.28
C ALA A 33 7.71 -15.29 14.06
N SER A 34 7.42 -15.76 12.84
CA SER A 34 7.52 -17.18 12.51
C SER A 34 8.95 -17.69 12.59
N ARG A 35 9.90 -16.93 12.05
CA ARG A 35 11.33 -17.27 12.09
C ARG A 35 11.82 -17.37 13.53
N GLU A 36 11.57 -16.36 14.35
CA GLU A 36 11.99 -16.35 15.75
C GLU A 36 11.37 -17.53 16.54
N LEU A 37 10.12 -17.89 16.26
CA LEU A 37 9.47 -19.04 16.91
C LEU A 37 10.08 -20.39 16.47
N MET A 38 10.39 -20.55 15.18
CA MET A 38 11.04 -21.76 14.67
C MET A 38 12.48 -21.90 15.18
N GLU A 39 13.22 -20.79 15.26
CA GLU A 39 14.58 -20.76 15.80
C GLU A 39 14.61 -21.05 17.30
N LYS A 40 13.68 -20.45 18.06
CA LYS A 40 13.64 -20.60 19.51
C LYS A 40 13.10 -21.95 19.97
N TYR A 41 12.21 -22.55 19.19
CA TYR A 41 11.57 -23.83 19.52
C TYR A 41 11.62 -24.80 18.32
N PRO A 42 12.82 -25.28 17.96
CA PRO A 42 13.01 -26.14 16.80
C PRO A 42 12.19 -27.44 16.94
N GLY A 43 11.54 -27.85 15.85
CA GLY A 43 10.70 -29.05 15.80
C GLY A 43 9.29 -28.88 16.41
N VAL A 44 9.04 -27.82 17.17
CA VAL A 44 7.69 -27.50 17.69
C VAL A 44 6.89 -26.74 16.64
N TYR A 45 7.50 -25.71 16.06
CA TYR A 45 6.87 -24.88 15.04
C TYR A 45 7.46 -25.16 13.66
N ASP A 46 6.58 -25.22 12.67
CA ASP A 46 6.91 -25.28 11.25
C ASP A 46 5.92 -24.39 10.50
N PHE A 47 6.30 -23.12 10.33
CA PHE A 47 5.43 -22.09 9.78
C PHE A 47 5.55 -22.01 8.26
N LEU A 48 4.41 -22.09 7.59
CA LEU A 48 4.27 -21.81 6.17
C LEU A 48 3.57 -20.45 5.97
N LEU A 49 3.94 -19.74 4.90
CA LEU A 49 3.33 -18.47 4.53
C LEU A 49 2.18 -18.68 3.55
N TYR A 50 1.16 -17.85 3.65
CA TYR A 50 -0.03 -17.95 2.80
C TYR A 50 -0.46 -16.60 2.26
N ASP A 51 -0.89 -16.61 1.00
CA ASP A 51 -1.55 -15.47 0.36
C ASP A 51 -3.07 -15.59 0.51
N VAL A 52 -3.63 -14.70 1.33
CA VAL A 52 -5.09 -14.62 1.55
C VAL A 52 -5.69 -13.40 0.85
N GLY A 53 -5.06 -12.93 -0.23
CA GLY A 53 -5.51 -11.84 -1.09
C GLY A 53 -4.65 -10.59 -0.89
N ASN A 54 -5.22 -9.53 -0.32
CA ASN A 54 -4.48 -8.30 -0.01
C ASN A 54 -3.60 -8.41 1.25
N HIS A 55 -3.36 -9.63 1.74
CA HIS A 55 -2.70 -9.86 3.01
C HIS A 55 -1.96 -11.18 3.05
N LYS A 56 -0.89 -11.22 3.85
CA LYS A 56 -0.05 -12.39 4.06
C LYS A 56 -0.06 -12.76 5.54
N LEU A 57 -0.21 -14.05 5.82
CA LEU A 57 -0.14 -14.60 7.16
C LEU A 57 0.80 -15.81 7.19
N ALA A 58 1.20 -16.21 8.39
CA ALA A 58 1.93 -17.45 8.59
C ALA A 58 1.09 -18.42 9.41
N ARG A 59 1.08 -19.70 9.05
CA ARG A 59 0.41 -20.76 9.81
C ARG A 59 1.38 -21.90 10.07
N CYS A 60 1.46 -22.32 11.32
CA CYS A 60 2.23 -23.49 11.73
C CYS A 60 1.46 -24.76 11.37
N ILE A 61 2.05 -25.65 10.59
CA ILE A 61 1.40 -26.92 10.21
C ILE A 61 1.31 -27.90 11.38
N ASN A 62 2.27 -27.87 12.30
CA ASN A 62 2.32 -28.77 13.46
C ASN A 62 1.31 -28.40 14.54
N THR A 63 1.11 -27.09 14.77
CA THR A 63 0.30 -26.61 15.90
C THR A 63 -1.01 -25.96 15.48
N GLY A 64 -1.18 -25.61 14.20
CA GLY A 64 -2.32 -24.84 13.70
C GLY A 64 -2.30 -23.37 14.14
N VAL A 65 -1.24 -22.89 14.80
CA VAL A 65 -1.11 -21.48 15.19
C VAL A 65 -0.97 -20.63 13.94
N VAL A 66 -1.82 -19.61 13.82
CA VAL A 66 -1.81 -18.59 12.78
C VAL A 66 -1.28 -17.30 13.38
N VAL A 67 -0.28 -16.72 12.73
CA VAL A 67 0.25 -15.37 13.02
C VAL A 67 -0.25 -14.45 11.92
N ASP A 68 -1.17 -13.55 12.29
CA ASP A 68 -1.81 -12.60 11.39
C ASP A 68 -1.76 -11.20 12.01
N SER A 69 -0.96 -10.31 11.41
CA SER A 69 -0.84 -8.94 11.91
C SER A 69 -2.12 -8.10 11.76
N ALA A 70 -3.06 -8.53 10.92
CA ALA A 70 -4.35 -7.86 10.77
C ALA A 70 -5.40 -8.38 11.78
N SER A 71 -5.08 -9.44 12.51
CA SER A 71 -5.95 -9.95 13.57
C SER A 71 -5.89 -9.07 14.81
N ARG A 72 -7.05 -8.74 15.36
CA ARG A 72 -7.17 -8.07 16.67
C ARG A 72 -6.61 -8.92 17.82
N HIS A 73 -6.45 -10.22 17.58
CA HIS A 73 -5.95 -11.19 18.56
C HIS A 73 -4.45 -11.48 18.39
N GLY A 74 -3.82 -10.96 17.32
CA GLY A 74 -2.44 -11.32 16.96
C GLY A 74 -2.36 -12.78 16.51
N ALA A 75 -1.87 -13.66 17.38
CA ALA A 75 -1.77 -15.09 17.10
C ALA A 75 -2.99 -15.87 17.63
N TYR A 76 -3.50 -16.82 16.85
CA TYR A 76 -4.66 -17.65 17.21
C TYR A 76 -4.56 -19.05 16.62
N LEU A 77 -5.44 -19.96 17.04
CA LEU A 77 -5.43 -21.36 16.63
C LEU A 77 -6.47 -21.63 15.55
N VAL A 78 -6.06 -22.23 14.43
CA VAL A 78 -6.96 -22.79 13.40
C VAL A 78 -6.48 -24.19 13.02
N LEU A 79 -7.22 -25.19 13.49
CA LEU A 79 -6.88 -26.59 13.23
C LEU A 79 -7.22 -26.98 11.79
N PRO A 80 -6.54 -28.00 11.23
CA PRO A 80 -6.93 -28.55 9.93
C PRO A 80 -8.41 -28.91 9.89
N GLY A 81 -9.08 -28.61 8.78
CA GLY A 81 -10.50 -28.82 8.58
C GLY A 81 -11.41 -27.77 9.23
N GLN A 82 -10.88 -26.92 10.12
CA GLN A 82 -11.62 -25.81 10.70
C GLN A 82 -11.70 -24.65 9.70
N GLU A 83 -12.88 -24.05 9.62
CA GLU A 83 -13.09 -22.86 8.81
C GLU A 83 -12.58 -21.61 9.53
N TRP A 84 -11.95 -20.74 8.76
CA TRP A 84 -11.52 -19.42 9.17
C TRP A 84 -12.05 -18.40 8.18
N THR A 85 -12.72 -17.36 8.68
CA THR A 85 -13.38 -16.36 7.83
C THR A 85 -12.63 -15.04 7.89
N ARG A 86 -12.40 -14.44 6.72
CA ARG A 86 -11.87 -13.08 6.59
C ARG A 86 -12.63 -12.34 5.50
N GLY A 87 -13.37 -11.31 5.89
CA GLY A 87 -14.25 -10.59 4.99
C GLY A 87 -15.26 -11.55 4.35
N LYS A 88 -15.26 -11.62 3.02
CA LYS A 88 -16.17 -12.46 2.21
C LYS A 88 -15.55 -13.81 1.84
N MET A 89 -14.41 -14.17 2.43
CA MET A 89 -13.69 -15.39 2.12
C MET A 89 -13.69 -16.32 3.34
N VAL A 90 -14.05 -17.58 3.12
CA VAL A 90 -13.89 -18.69 4.08
C VAL A 90 -12.74 -19.54 3.63
N TYR A 91 -11.79 -19.80 4.51
CA TYR A 91 -10.61 -20.60 4.25
C TYR A 91 -10.66 -21.86 5.10
N LYS A 92 -10.20 -22.97 4.54
CA LYS A 92 -10.10 -24.24 5.23
C LYS A 92 -8.79 -24.91 4.83
N TRP A 93 -7.90 -25.06 5.79
CA TRP A 93 -6.64 -25.78 5.58
C TRP A 93 -6.85 -27.28 5.70
N ASP A 94 -6.14 -28.05 4.89
CA ASP A 94 -5.95 -29.47 5.07
C ASP A 94 -4.78 -29.77 6.04
N VAL A 95 -4.56 -31.06 6.28
CA VAL A 95 -3.51 -31.55 7.18
C VAL A 95 -2.10 -31.40 6.62
N TYR A 96 -1.98 -31.17 5.30
CA TYR A 96 -0.71 -31.02 4.59
C TYR A 96 -0.32 -29.54 4.39
N GLY A 97 -1.15 -28.63 4.88
CA GLY A 97 -0.92 -27.20 4.78
C GLY A 97 -1.39 -26.58 3.47
N SER A 98 -2.03 -27.29 2.56
CA SER A 98 -2.79 -26.65 1.47
C SER A 98 -4.22 -26.36 1.95
N GLY A 99 -5.07 -25.79 1.10
CA GLY A 99 -6.45 -25.53 1.51
C GLY A 99 -7.36 -25.07 0.40
N THR A 100 -8.62 -24.86 0.77
CA THR A 100 -9.66 -24.27 -0.08
C THR A 100 -10.07 -22.91 0.46
N LYS A 101 -10.28 -21.96 -0.45
CA LYS A 101 -10.89 -20.66 -0.14
C LYS A 101 -12.19 -20.54 -0.94
N THR A 102 -13.27 -20.20 -0.26
CA THR A 102 -14.61 -20.05 -0.82
C THR A 102 -15.08 -18.62 -0.63
N ASN A 103 -15.51 -17.98 -1.71
CA ASN A 103 -16.16 -16.67 -1.64
C ASN A 103 -17.63 -16.85 -1.21
N THR A 104 -18.03 -16.25 -0.10
CA THR A 104 -19.36 -16.44 0.50
C THR A 104 -20.49 -15.84 -0.32
N GLU A 105 -20.22 -14.90 -1.21
CA GLU A 105 -21.24 -14.26 -2.04
C GLU A 105 -21.50 -15.01 -3.33
N THR A 106 -20.43 -15.53 -3.94
CA THR A 106 -20.52 -16.24 -5.23
C THR A 106 -20.57 -17.75 -5.09
N GLY A 107 -20.22 -18.28 -3.91
CA GLY A 107 -20.03 -19.72 -3.67
C GLY A 107 -18.80 -20.32 -4.36
N VAL A 108 -18.02 -19.52 -5.10
CA VAL A 108 -16.88 -20.02 -5.87
C VAL A 108 -15.75 -20.42 -4.93
N ALA A 109 -15.34 -21.68 -5.03
CA ALA A 109 -14.20 -22.24 -4.30
C ALA A 109 -12.97 -22.35 -5.22
N SER A 110 -11.79 -22.10 -4.64
CA SER A 110 -10.50 -22.29 -5.31
C SER A 110 -9.48 -22.87 -4.33
N GLY A 111 -8.53 -23.63 -4.86
CA GLY A 111 -7.39 -24.11 -4.07
C GLY A 111 -6.41 -22.98 -3.75
N PHE A 112 -5.70 -23.12 -2.63
CA PHE A 112 -4.52 -22.31 -2.32
C PHE A 112 -3.47 -23.16 -1.61
N GLY A 113 -2.22 -22.75 -1.72
CA GLY A 113 -1.07 -23.45 -1.14
C GLY A 113 -0.15 -22.50 -0.38
N PRO A 114 0.86 -23.07 0.31
CA PRO A 114 1.91 -22.28 0.92
C PRO A 114 2.73 -21.55 -0.15
N MET A 115 3.33 -20.44 0.25
CA MET A 115 4.24 -19.67 -0.58
C MET A 115 5.61 -19.55 0.07
N THR A 116 6.64 -19.40 -0.75
CA THR A 116 7.98 -19.09 -0.28
C THR A 116 8.07 -17.66 0.25
N THR A 117 9.08 -17.39 1.07
CA THR A 117 9.39 -16.05 1.54
C THR A 117 9.61 -15.06 0.40
N VAL A 118 10.30 -15.50 -0.67
CA VAL A 118 10.59 -14.65 -1.84
C VAL A 118 9.30 -14.29 -2.57
N GLU A 119 8.39 -15.25 -2.78
CA GLU A 119 7.09 -14.99 -3.40
C GLU A 119 6.21 -14.07 -2.56
N ALA A 120 6.22 -14.25 -1.22
CA ALA A 120 5.47 -13.39 -0.32
C ALA A 120 5.95 -11.94 -0.40
N LEU A 121 7.27 -11.72 -0.36
CA LEU A 121 7.87 -10.39 -0.50
C LEU A 121 7.61 -9.79 -1.88
N ALA A 122 7.80 -10.57 -2.95
CA ALA A 122 7.57 -10.12 -4.32
C ALA A 122 6.10 -9.73 -4.56
N SER A 123 5.15 -10.54 -4.07
CA SER A 123 3.71 -10.25 -4.13
C SER A 123 3.38 -8.95 -3.38
N SER A 124 3.90 -8.77 -2.15
CA SER A 124 3.71 -7.54 -1.39
C SER A 124 4.32 -6.31 -2.07
N LEU A 125 5.52 -6.42 -2.63
CA LEU A 125 6.16 -5.35 -3.39
C LEU A 125 5.39 -5.03 -4.66
N LEU A 126 4.84 -6.03 -5.35
CA LEU A 126 4.01 -5.82 -6.53
C LEU A 126 2.72 -5.08 -6.16
N THR A 127 2.09 -5.41 -5.02
CA THR A 127 0.94 -4.64 -4.49
C THR A 127 1.34 -3.21 -4.18
N VAL A 128 2.47 -2.99 -3.49
CA VAL A 128 3.01 -1.64 -3.23
C VAL A 128 3.23 -0.89 -4.54
N ALA A 129 3.84 -1.53 -5.54
CA ALA A 129 4.12 -0.92 -6.83
C ALA A 129 2.83 -0.56 -7.59
N LYS A 130 1.82 -1.43 -7.57
CA LYS A 130 0.50 -1.19 -8.18
C LYS A 130 -0.28 -0.07 -7.50
N GLU A 131 -0.07 0.11 -6.20
CA GLU A 131 -0.73 1.15 -5.40
C GLU A 131 0.21 2.34 -5.10
N ALA A 132 1.38 2.40 -5.74
CA ALA A 132 2.40 3.37 -5.43
C ALA A 132 1.90 4.78 -5.76
N LYS A 133 1.48 5.50 -4.72
CA LYS A 133 1.15 6.92 -4.82
C LYS A 133 2.46 7.70 -4.72
N LEU A 134 2.96 8.19 -5.84
CA LEU A 134 4.08 9.12 -5.80
C LEU A 134 3.58 10.45 -5.24
N MET A 135 4.06 10.80 -4.04
CA MET A 135 3.64 11.99 -3.32
C MET A 135 4.85 12.74 -2.79
N THR A 136 4.87 14.05 -3.02
CA THR A 136 5.89 14.97 -2.49
C THR A 136 5.21 15.94 -1.54
N PHE A 137 5.52 15.82 -0.25
CA PHE A 137 5.05 16.74 0.78
C PHE A 137 6.01 17.90 0.93
N PHE A 138 5.46 19.09 1.08
CA PHE A 138 6.24 20.29 1.29
C PHE A 138 5.98 20.85 2.68
N ARG A 139 7.06 21.08 3.43
CA ARG A 139 7.03 21.54 4.82
C ARG A 139 8.09 22.61 4.99
N TYR A 140 7.75 23.71 5.66
CA TYR A 140 8.71 24.75 5.99
C TYR A 140 8.87 24.89 7.50
N ASN A 141 10.12 25.13 7.90
CA ASN A 141 10.46 25.60 9.22
C ASN A 141 10.58 27.12 9.13
N THR A 142 9.79 27.87 9.89
CA THR A 142 10.14 29.26 10.20
C THR A 142 10.89 29.26 11.53
N LYS A 143 11.85 30.17 11.71
CA LYS A 143 12.71 30.20 12.92
C LYS A 143 11.90 30.25 14.22
N ASP A 144 10.68 30.76 14.16
CA ASP A 144 9.86 31.09 15.33
C ASP A 144 8.50 30.36 15.37
N LYS A 145 8.22 29.40 14.47
CA LYS A 145 6.97 28.62 14.49
C LYS A 145 7.22 27.13 14.25
N PRO A 146 6.36 26.25 14.80
CA PRO A 146 6.38 24.83 14.48
C PRO A 146 6.25 24.60 12.96
N ARG A 147 6.78 23.45 12.49
CA ARG A 147 6.67 22.98 11.10
C ARG A 147 5.28 23.22 10.55
N SER A 148 5.18 24.06 9.53
CA SER A 148 3.94 24.34 8.82
C SER A 148 3.92 23.66 7.46
N PHE A 149 2.72 23.23 7.07
CA PHE A 149 2.47 22.55 5.82
C PHE A 149 2.44 23.56 4.66
N GLY A 150 3.14 23.25 3.57
CA GLY A 150 3.20 24.12 2.38
C GLY A 150 2.55 23.57 1.14
N GLY A 151 2.21 22.28 1.15
CA GLY A 151 1.47 21.69 0.06
C GLY A 151 1.83 20.22 -0.17
N ILE A 152 1.12 19.61 -1.10
CA ILE A 152 1.34 18.27 -1.61
C ILE A 152 1.26 18.30 -3.13
N ALA A 153 2.26 17.73 -3.79
CA ALA A 153 2.16 17.28 -5.18
C ALA A 153 1.96 15.77 -5.17
N LYS A 154 0.87 15.26 -5.75
CA LYS A 154 0.49 13.85 -5.69
C LYS A 154 0.06 13.32 -7.04
N TRP A 155 0.71 12.27 -7.49
CA TRP A 155 0.34 11.55 -8.70
C TRP A 155 -0.77 10.54 -8.43
N TYR A 156 -1.70 10.51 -9.36
CA TYR A 156 -2.73 9.50 -9.50
C TYR A 156 -2.47 8.79 -10.83
N LEU A 157 -2.02 7.53 -10.75
CA LEU A 157 -1.65 6.69 -11.88
C LEU A 157 -2.48 5.41 -11.79
N GLY A 158 -3.75 5.49 -12.21
CA GLY A 158 -4.73 4.43 -12.00
C GLY A 158 -4.99 3.61 -13.26
N GLU A 159 -4.65 2.31 -13.25
CA GLU A 159 -5.18 1.38 -14.26
C GLU A 159 -6.68 1.10 -14.05
N ALA A 160 -7.13 1.02 -12.79
CA ALA A 160 -8.49 0.59 -12.44
C ALA A 160 -9.59 1.58 -12.87
N ASN A 161 -9.36 2.88 -12.70
CA ASN A 161 -10.30 3.93 -13.12
C ASN A 161 -9.79 4.65 -14.38
N GLY A 162 -8.58 4.32 -14.85
CA GLY A 162 -7.97 4.98 -16.01
C GLY A 162 -7.56 6.43 -15.77
N GLU A 163 -7.55 6.92 -14.54
CA GLU A 163 -7.19 8.31 -14.24
C GLU A 163 -5.67 8.47 -14.24
N ASN A 164 -5.16 9.48 -14.96
CA ASN A 164 -3.75 9.87 -14.96
C ASN A 164 -3.65 11.38 -14.77
N TYR A 165 -3.34 11.82 -13.55
CA TYR A 165 -3.18 13.24 -13.26
C TYR A 165 -2.23 13.50 -12.09
N LEU A 166 -1.71 14.73 -12.06
CA LEU A 166 -0.97 15.29 -10.94
C LEU A 166 -1.85 16.30 -10.21
N ALA A 167 -2.13 16.05 -8.94
CA ALA A 167 -2.82 16.98 -8.06
C ALA A 167 -1.81 17.87 -7.32
N LEU A 168 -2.04 19.18 -7.35
CA LEU A 168 -1.29 20.21 -6.64
C LEU A 168 -2.20 20.80 -5.55
N ILE A 169 -1.86 20.54 -4.29
CA ILE A 169 -2.67 20.85 -3.11
C ILE A 169 -1.88 21.85 -2.25
N PRO A 170 -2.18 23.16 -2.29
CA PRO A 170 -1.33 24.18 -1.66
C PRO A 170 -1.45 24.21 -0.13
N ASP A 171 -2.63 23.91 0.42
CA ASP A 171 -2.85 23.84 1.86
C ASP A 171 -3.97 22.82 2.14
N LEU A 172 -3.81 22.00 3.18
CA LEU A 172 -4.86 21.09 3.65
C LEU A 172 -6.11 21.84 4.09
N SER A 173 -5.97 23.09 4.56
CA SER A 173 -7.09 23.97 4.91
C SER A 173 -7.77 24.61 3.69
N GLN A 174 -7.10 24.63 2.53
CA GLN A 174 -7.60 25.19 1.27
C GLN A 174 -7.87 24.08 0.25
N SER A 175 -8.53 23.01 0.68
CA SER A 175 -8.89 21.86 -0.16
C SER A 175 -9.76 22.21 -1.38
N HIS A 176 -10.35 23.41 -1.43
CA HIS A 176 -11.09 23.93 -2.58
C HIS A 176 -10.20 24.54 -3.67
N LYS A 177 -8.88 24.63 -3.47
CA LYS A 177 -7.90 25.16 -4.45
C LYS A 177 -6.98 24.07 -4.98
N VAL A 178 -7.51 22.88 -5.19
CA VAL A 178 -6.75 21.80 -5.83
C VAL A 178 -6.66 22.11 -7.31
N PHE A 179 -5.44 22.07 -7.86
CA PHE A 179 -5.23 22.10 -9.30
C PHE A 179 -4.88 20.71 -9.77
N ARG A 180 -5.48 20.28 -10.89
CA ARG A 180 -5.23 18.98 -11.50
C ARG A 180 -4.62 19.19 -12.88
N ILE A 181 -3.45 18.61 -13.10
CA ILE A 181 -2.83 18.50 -14.42
C ILE A 181 -3.17 17.11 -14.94
N VAL A 182 -4.04 17.03 -15.94
CA VAL A 182 -4.75 15.80 -16.33
C VAL A 182 -4.31 15.35 -17.72
N TRP A 183 -3.84 14.10 -17.81
CA TRP A 183 -3.64 13.38 -19.08
C TRP A 183 -4.82 12.47 -19.40
N ARG A 184 -5.49 11.95 -18.36
CA ARG A 184 -6.67 11.09 -18.52
C ARG A 184 -7.60 11.28 -17.34
N GLU A 185 -8.87 11.61 -17.61
CA GLU A 185 -9.84 11.94 -16.57
C GLU A 185 -10.34 10.67 -15.88
N GLY A 186 -10.59 9.60 -16.65
CA GLY A 186 -11.00 8.28 -16.14
C GLY A 186 -12.36 8.22 -15.42
N LEU A 187 -13.03 9.36 -15.23
CA LEU A 187 -14.33 9.44 -14.58
C LEU A 187 -15.45 9.03 -15.55
N PRO A 188 -16.44 8.21 -15.10
CA PRO A 188 -17.60 7.87 -15.91
C PRO A 188 -18.32 9.13 -16.44
N GLY A 189 -18.56 9.17 -17.75
CA GLY A 189 -19.25 10.31 -18.40
C GLY A 189 -18.36 11.53 -18.70
N THR A 190 -17.05 11.45 -18.43
CA THR A 190 -16.10 12.49 -18.84
C THR A 190 -15.32 12.05 -20.08
N ALA A 191 -15.24 12.93 -21.09
CA ALA A 191 -14.36 12.72 -22.22
C ALA A 191 -12.91 13.03 -21.81
N ASN A 192 -11.97 12.20 -22.26
CA ASN A 192 -10.57 12.57 -22.18
C ASN A 192 -10.31 13.72 -23.15
N GLU A 193 -9.75 14.79 -22.64
CA GLU A 193 -9.38 15.95 -23.42
C GLU A 193 -7.87 15.90 -23.64
N ALA A 194 -7.46 15.85 -24.90
CA ALA A 194 -6.06 15.96 -25.26
C ALA A 194 -5.67 17.43 -25.35
N GLY A 195 -4.64 17.82 -24.60
CA GLY A 195 -4.10 19.17 -24.64
C GLY A 195 -3.27 19.44 -25.89
N THR A 196 -2.68 20.62 -25.92
CA THR A 196 -1.69 21.06 -26.91
C THR A 196 -0.37 21.39 -26.22
N GLU A 197 0.70 21.66 -26.98
CA GLU A 197 1.93 22.20 -26.40
C GLU A 197 1.70 23.50 -25.61
N ALA A 198 0.71 24.31 -26.00
CA ALA A 198 0.37 25.53 -25.29
C ALA A 198 -0.22 25.23 -23.91
N THR A 199 -1.13 24.24 -23.80
CA THR A 199 -1.69 23.83 -22.52
C THR A 199 -0.65 23.10 -21.66
N GLU A 200 0.29 22.36 -22.26
CA GLU A 200 1.41 21.77 -21.53
C GLU A 200 2.30 22.86 -20.89
N ARG A 201 2.63 23.92 -21.63
CA ARG A 201 3.39 25.06 -21.09
C ARG A 201 2.65 25.74 -19.93
N GLU A 202 1.33 25.86 -20.03
CA GLU A 202 0.50 26.37 -18.92
C GLU A 202 0.55 25.45 -17.70
N CYS A 203 0.43 24.13 -17.90
CA CYS A 203 0.51 23.14 -16.82
C CYS A 203 1.87 23.16 -16.13
N MET A 204 2.97 23.27 -16.89
CA MET A 204 4.32 23.40 -16.36
C MET A 204 4.49 24.68 -15.55
N SER A 205 4.02 25.83 -16.08
CA SER A 205 4.01 27.10 -15.36
C SER A 205 3.21 27.01 -14.05
N ARG A 206 2.09 26.29 -14.05
CA ARG A 206 1.31 26.04 -12.83
C ARG A 206 2.10 25.23 -11.80
N LEU A 207 2.80 24.18 -12.22
CA LEU A 207 3.67 23.39 -11.35
C LEU A 207 4.82 24.24 -10.80
N ASP A 208 5.48 25.03 -11.64
CA ASP A 208 6.59 25.90 -11.23
C ASP A 208 6.14 26.93 -10.17
N ASN A 209 4.98 27.55 -10.39
CA ASN A 209 4.38 28.47 -9.42
C ASN A 209 4.02 27.76 -8.11
N PHE A 210 3.49 26.54 -8.17
CA PHE A 210 3.23 25.74 -6.98
C PHE A 210 4.50 25.41 -6.19
N LEU A 211 5.60 25.16 -6.91
CA LEU A 211 6.91 24.88 -6.31
C LEU A 211 7.64 26.14 -5.84
N GLN A 212 7.11 27.34 -6.10
CA GLN A 212 7.72 28.60 -5.67
C GLN A 212 7.79 28.65 -4.13
N GLY A 213 9.00 28.67 -3.58
CA GLY A 213 9.26 28.56 -2.14
C GLY A 213 9.50 27.12 -1.64
N GLN A 214 9.35 26.11 -2.51
CA GLN A 214 9.49 24.68 -2.20
C GLN A 214 10.60 23.98 -3.01
N LEU A 215 11.23 24.70 -3.94
CA LEU A 215 12.27 24.20 -4.85
C LEU A 215 13.41 23.46 -4.15
N VAL A 216 13.83 23.89 -2.97
CA VAL A 216 14.91 23.21 -2.21
C VAL A 216 14.46 21.79 -1.84
N GLN A 217 13.27 21.67 -1.25
CA GLN A 217 12.74 20.36 -0.86
C GLN A 217 12.42 19.49 -2.07
N TRP A 218 11.93 20.09 -3.16
CA TRP A 218 11.73 19.39 -4.44
C TRP A 218 13.02 18.74 -4.94
N LYS A 219 14.12 19.50 -4.98
CA LYS A 219 15.43 19.00 -5.40
C LYS A 219 15.96 17.91 -4.48
N LEU A 220 15.84 18.09 -3.16
CA LEU A 220 16.27 17.08 -2.17
C LEU A 220 15.51 15.76 -2.31
N ASN A 221 14.23 15.81 -2.67
CA ASN A 221 13.40 14.64 -2.93
C ASN A 221 13.60 14.05 -4.34
N ASN A 222 14.59 14.54 -5.11
CA ASN A 222 14.82 14.17 -6.50
C ASN A 222 13.57 14.36 -7.37
N GLY A 223 12.74 15.35 -7.04
CA GLY A 223 11.46 15.64 -7.68
C GLY A 223 11.62 15.82 -9.18
N ASP A 224 12.66 16.55 -9.60
CA ASP A 224 12.97 16.77 -11.02
C ASP A 224 13.10 15.48 -11.83
N LYS A 225 13.87 14.51 -11.35
CA LYS A 225 14.16 13.30 -12.13
C LYS A 225 12.93 12.40 -12.26
N VAL A 226 12.19 12.21 -11.17
CA VAL A 226 11.05 11.30 -11.16
C VAL A 226 9.84 11.93 -11.84
N HIS A 227 9.51 13.18 -11.49
CA HIS A 227 8.33 13.85 -12.04
C HIS A 227 8.48 14.14 -13.53
N ARG A 228 9.66 14.55 -14.03
CA ARG A 228 9.87 14.75 -15.48
C ARG A 228 9.75 13.44 -16.27
N LYS A 229 10.22 12.32 -15.72
CA LYS A 229 10.09 11.02 -16.39
C LYS A 229 8.64 10.58 -16.50
N LEU A 230 7.87 10.76 -15.43
CA LEU A 230 6.42 10.47 -15.45
C LEU A 230 5.69 11.40 -16.42
N TRP A 231 5.98 12.71 -16.35
CA TRP A 231 5.42 13.70 -17.27
C TRP A 231 5.67 13.32 -18.73
N ALA A 232 6.93 13.07 -19.10
CA ALA A 232 7.31 12.69 -20.46
C ALA A 232 6.62 11.38 -20.90
N ALA A 233 6.60 10.36 -20.05
CA ALA A 233 5.96 9.08 -20.36
C ALA A 233 4.44 9.21 -20.55
N LEU A 234 3.78 10.06 -19.75
CA LEU A 234 2.35 10.32 -19.89
C LEU A 234 2.05 11.16 -21.13
N THR A 235 2.86 12.19 -21.43
CA THR A 235 2.70 13.01 -22.64
C THR A 235 2.91 12.19 -23.91
N ASP A 236 3.92 11.31 -23.93
CA ASP A 236 4.16 10.39 -25.05
C ASP A 236 2.98 9.44 -25.28
N ARG A 237 2.43 8.89 -24.19
CA ARG A 237 1.35 7.89 -24.28
C ARG A 237 -0.04 8.47 -24.48
N TYR A 238 -0.33 9.63 -23.90
CA TYR A 238 -1.68 10.19 -23.78
C TYR A 238 -1.81 11.60 -24.36
N GLN A 239 -0.77 12.10 -25.06
CA GLN A 239 -0.68 13.48 -25.56
C GLN A 239 -0.55 14.51 -24.42
N HIS A 240 -0.54 15.80 -24.76
CA HIS A 240 -0.29 16.86 -23.78
C HIS A 240 -1.38 16.95 -22.71
N PRO A 241 -1.04 17.32 -21.46
CA PRO A 241 -2.02 17.47 -20.41
C PRO A 241 -2.87 18.74 -20.58
N VAL A 242 -4.00 18.75 -19.88
CA VAL A 242 -4.84 19.94 -19.66
C VAL A 242 -4.89 20.30 -18.18
N LEU A 243 -5.09 21.60 -17.90
CA LEU A 243 -5.25 22.10 -16.55
C LEU A 243 -6.74 22.11 -16.18
N LYS A 244 -7.09 21.52 -15.03
CA LYS A 244 -8.45 21.53 -14.49
C LYS A 244 -8.47 21.98 -13.04
N SER A 245 -9.57 22.62 -12.65
CA SER A 245 -9.91 22.81 -11.24
C SER A 245 -10.30 21.46 -10.64
N GLY A 246 -9.72 21.14 -9.48
CA GLY A 246 -10.02 19.93 -8.71
C GLY A 246 -11.14 20.10 -7.71
#